data_AF-C0E1V5-F1
#
_entry.id   AF-C0E1V5-F1
#
_cell.length_a   1.000
_cell.length_b   1.000
_cell.length_c   1.000
_cell.angle_alpha   90.00
_cell.angle_beta   90.00
_cell.angle_gamma   90.00
#
_symmetry.space_group_name_H-M   'P 1'
#
loop_
_entity.id
_entity.type
_entity.pdbx_description
1 polymer ?
#
loop_
_entity_poly.entity_id
_entity_poly.type
_entity_poly.pdbx_seq_one_letter_code
_entity_poly.pdbx_strand_id
1 'polypeptide(L)' 'MAELDMARTDAGLETAGKVDVTWQDFGVEPPNMGFGSVVGAGSIEFFRKFTK' A
#
# COMPACT_ATOMS: atom_id res chain seq x y z
N MET A 1 5.37 -8.75 1.85
CA MET A 1 5.81 -8.42 3.23
C MET A 1 5.29 -7.03 3.58
N ALA A 2 5.31 -6.64 4.86
CA ALA A 2 4.86 -5.31 5.27
C ALA A 2 6.00 -4.59 6.00
N GLU A 3 6.21 -3.32 5.64
CA GLU A 3 7.19 -2.42 6.25
C GLU A 3 6.43 -1.27 6.91
N LEU A 4 6.83 -0.91 8.13
CA LEU A 4 6.19 0.14 8.91
C LEU A 4 7.21 0.88 9.77
N ASP A 5 7.32 2.18 9.53
CA ASP A 5 8.03 3.13 10.38
C ASP A 5 7.04 4.02 11.11
N MET A 6 7.30 4.28 12.38
CA MET A 6 6.42 5.08 13.24
C MET A 6 7.23 6.07 14.06
N ALA A 7 6.76 7.31 14.10
CA ALA A 7 7.36 8.37 14.90
C ALA A 7 6.28 9.10 15.70
N ARG A 8 6.51 9.25 17.00
CA ARG A 8 5.68 10.12 17.85
C ARG A 8 6.22 11.55 17.80
N THR A 9 5.32 12.50 17.59
CA THR A 9 5.61 13.93 17.54
C THR A 9 4.74 14.68 18.53
N ASP A 10 5.01 15.96 18.76
CA ASP A 10 4.17 16.80 19.61
C ASP A 10 2.75 16.96 19.04
N ALA A 11 2.60 16.85 17.71
CA ALA A 11 1.33 16.95 17.00
C ALA A 11 0.53 15.63 16.99
N GLY A 12 1.15 14.51 17.32
CA GLY A 12 0.50 13.19 17.33
C GLY A 12 1.42 12.06 16.90
N LEU A 13 0.93 11.19 16.01
CA LEU A 13 1.66 10.03 15.50
C LEU A 13 1.78 10.12 13.97
N GLU A 14 2.99 9.94 13.47
CA GLU A 14 3.27 9.82 12.04
C GLU A 14 3.67 8.38 11.72
N THR A 15 3.15 7.84 10.63
CA THR A 15 3.45 6.47 10.17
C THR A 15 3.74 6.48 8.67
N ALA A 16 4.84 5.86 8.27
CA ALA A 16 5.18 5.59 6.88
C ALA A 16 5.26 4.08 6.68
N GLY A 17 4.92 3.58 5.49
CA GLY A 17 5.07 2.16 5.26
C GLY A 17 4.70 1.73 3.86
N LYS A 18 4.89 0.43 3.64
CA LYS A 18 4.64 -0.26 2.38
C LYS A 18 4.02 -1.61 2.66
N VAL A 19 3.00 -1.95 1.88
CA VAL A 19 2.37 -3.27 1.90
C VAL A 19 2.37 -3.82 0.49
N ASP A 20 3.00 -4.98 0.30
CA ASP A 20 2.86 -5.71 -0.95
C ASP A 20 1.43 -6.25 -1.09
N VAL A 21 0.81 -6.08 -2.26
CA VAL A 21 -0.56 -6.47 -2.54
C VAL A 21 -0.67 -7.17 -3.88
N THR A 22 -1.72 -7.98 -4.03
CA THR A 22 -2.18 -8.58 -5.28
C THR A 22 -3.56 -8.07 -5.64
N TRP A 23 -3.98 -8.30 -6.88
CA TRP A 23 -5.37 -8.00 -7.29
C TRP A 23 -6.39 -8.89 -6.57
N GLN A 24 -6.01 -10.15 -6.29
CA GLN A 24 -6.87 -11.13 -5.63
C GLN A 24 -7.18 -10.77 -4.17
N ASP A 25 -6.31 -10.03 -3.49
CA ASP A 25 -6.59 -9.51 -2.13
C ASP A 25 -7.86 -8.65 -2.08
N PHE A 26 -8.26 -8.09 -3.23
CA PHE A 26 -9.46 -7.28 -3.39
C PHE A 26 -10.54 -7.98 -4.23
N GLY A 27 -10.37 -9.27 -4.56
CA GLY A 27 -11.28 -10.02 -5.42
C GLY A 27 -11.34 -9.51 -6.87
N VAL A 28 -10.29 -8.82 -7.33
CA VAL A 28 -10.22 -8.26 -8.68
C VAL A 28 -9.34 -9.15 -9.56
N GLU A 29 -9.77 -9.38 -10.80
CA GLU A 29 -8.93 -10.01 -11.82
C GLU A 29 -8.11 -8.92 -12.53
N PRO A 30 -6.79 -9.08 -12.70
CA PRO A 30 -5.97 -8.11 -13.41
C PRO A 30 -6.50 -7.86 -14.83
N PRO A 31 -6.61 -6.60 -15.28
CA PRO A 31 -7.14 -6.31 -16.61
C PRO A 31 -6.21 -6.84 -17.71
N ASN A 32 -6.82 -7.46 -18.72
CA ASN A 32 -6.14 -7.84 -19.95
C ASN A 32 -6.20 -6.66 -20.94
N MET A 33 -5.04 -6.14 -21.36
CA MET A 33 -4.98 -4.98 -22.24
C MET A 33 -5.01 -5.33 -23.73
N GLY A 34 -5.14 -6.61 -24.09
CA GLY A 34 -5.17 -7.07 -25.49
C GLY A 34 -3.80 -7.10 -26.20
N PHE A 35 -2.80 -6.44 -25.65
CA PHE A 35 -1.40 -6.44 -26.11
C PHE A 35 -0.39 -6.67 -24.97
N GLY A 36 -0.87 -6.86 -23.74
CA GLY A 36 -0.06 -7.12 -22.55
C GLY A 36 -0.92 -7.40 -21.32
N SER A 37 -0.31 -7.97 -20.29
CA SER A 37 -0.93 -8.21 -18.98
C SER A 37 -0.44 -7.18 -17.97
N VAL A 38 -1.34 -6.73 -17.09
CA VAL A 38 -0.91 -6.00 -15.89
C VAL A 38 -0.26 -6.98 -14.91
N VAL A 39 0.82 -6.56 -14.26
CA VAL A 39 1.51 -7.39 -13.26
C VAL A 39 0.55 -7.70 -12.10
N GLY A 40 0.51 -8.97 -11.70
CA GLY A 40 -0.43 -9.50 -10.72
C GLY A 40 -0.18 -9.03 -9.28
N ALA A 41 0.96 -8.42 -9.01
CA ALA A 41 1.38 -7.95 -7.70
C ALA A 41 2.02 -6.56 -7.80
N GLY A 42 1.92 -5.81 -6.72
CA GLY A 42 2.53 -4.50 -6.56
C GLY A 42 2.63 -4.14 -5.09
N SER A 43 2.75 -2.84 -4.80
CA SER A 43 2.80 -2.35 -3.43
C SER A 43 2.01 -1.07 -3.26
N ILE A 44 1.39 -0.94 -2.10
CA ILE A 44 0.79 0.30 -1.62
C ILE A 44 1.77 0.95 -0.65
N GLU A 45 2.28 2.11 -1.03
CA GLU A 45 3.09 2.97 -0.16
C GLU A 45 2.20 4.03 0.47
N PHE A 46 2.40 4.29 1.76
CA PHE A 46 1.58 5.24 2.50
C PHE A 46 2.41 6.09 3.47
N PHE A 47 1.89 7.29 3.70
CA PHE A 47 2.29 8.16 4.79
C PHE A 47 1.05 8.75 5.44
N ARG A 48 0.91 8.62 6.75
CA ARG A 48 -0.26 9.03 7.52
C ARG A 48 0.15 9.83 8.75
N LYS A 49 -0.67 10.82 9.08
CA LYS A 49 -0.60 11.58 10.33
C LYS A 49 -1.88 11.35 11.11
N PHE A 50 -1.74 10.99 12.37
CA PHE A 50 -2.83 10.85 13.33
C PHE A 50 -2.70 11.97 14.35
N THR A 51 -3.63 12.91 14.31
CA THR A 51 -3.70 14.04 15.22
C THR A 51 -4.72 13.76 16.33
N LYS A 52 -4.62 14.49 17.45
CA LYS A 52 -5.63 14.45 18.53
C LYS A 52 -6.96 15.08 18.11
#